data_AF-A0AAW9ILD8-F1
#
_entry.id   AF-A0AAW9ILD8-F1
#
_cell.length_a   1.000
_cell.length_b   1.000
_cell.length_c   1.000
_cell.angle_alpha   90.00
_cell.angle_beta   90.00
_cell.angle_gamma   90.00
#
_symmetry.space_group_name_H-M   'P 1'
#
loop_
_entity.id
_entity.type
_entity.pdbx_description
1 polymer ?
#
loop_
_entity_poly.entity_id
_entity_poly.type
_entity_poly.pdbx_seq_one_letter_code
_entity_poly.pdbx_strand_id
1 'polypeptide(L)'
;IINSLDLNPYALDVTYNSINKLANYSEYTSNDGQVIGGTVAFIDMGATSISVAIFKNGKLDFTRMIKSGGDNIDYALSQSLNMSIKSTESIKIKDGNLLNIKEDDISNLTIKKAVDDILEELERILQFYS
;
A
#
# COMPACT_ATOMS: atom_id res chain seq x y z
N ILE A 1 20.01 17.58 0.83
CA ILE A 1 19.67 16.42 1.68
C ILE A 1 20.68 15.28 1.47
N ILE A 2 20.84 14.73 0.27
CA ILE A 2 21.78 13.60 0.06
C ILE A 2 23.24 14.02 0.32
N ASN A 3 23.68 15.17 -0.23
CA ASN A 3 25.03 15.69 0.02
C ASN A 3 25.28 16.09 1.50
N SER A 4 24.24 16.46 2.25
CA SER A 4 24.38 16.76 3.69
C SER A 4 24.55 15.51 4.56
N LEU A 5 24.35 14.33 3.98
CA LEU A 5 24.65 13.03 4.58
C LEU A 5 25.99 12.46 4.09
N ASP A 6 26.80 13.26 3.39
CA ASP A 6 28.07 12.85 2.76
C ASP A 6 27.90 11.69 1.76
N LEU A 7 26.73 11.61 1.13
CA LEU A 7 26.41 10.64 0.08
C LEU A 7 26.52 11.29 -1.30
N ASN A 8 27.00 10.51 -2.26
CA ASN A 8 27.09 10.91 -3.67
C ASN A 8 25.90 10.32 -4.45
N PRO A 9 24.97 11.13 -4.97
CA PRO A 9 23.86 10.61 -5.77
C PRO A 9 24.36 10.14 -7.15
N TYR A 10 24.23 8.84 -7.42
CA TYR A 10 24.66 8.25 -8.71
C TYR A 10 23.53 8.10 -9.73
N ALA A 11 22.30 7.88 -9.26
CA ALA A 11 21.13 7.71 -10.12
C ALA A 11 19.88 8.28 -9.43
N LEU A 12 18.99 8.84 -10.24
CA LEU A 12 17.62 9.19 -9.86
C LEU A 12 16.69 8.32 -10.71
N ASP A 13 15.93 7.45 -10.05
CA ASP A 13 15.00 6.54 -10.71
C ASP A 13 13.55 6.95 -10.42
N VAL A 14 12.63 6.48 -11.26
CA VAL A 14 11.19 6.65 -11.09
C VAL A 14 10.60 5.43 -10.41
N THR A 15 9.64 5.61 -9.50
CA THR A 15 9.15 4.55 -8.61
C THR A 15 8.65 3.30 -9.36
N TYR A 16 8.02 3.47 -10.52
CA TYR A 16 7.50 2.33 -11.28
C TYR A 16 8.59 1.44 -11.88
N ASN A 17 9.79 1.97 -12.17
CA ASN A 17 10.93 1.15 -12.59
C ASN A 17 11.38 0.24 -11.45
N SER A 18 11.36 0.74 -10.22
CA SER A 18 11.64 -0.06 -9.02
C SER A 18 10.61 -1.17 -8.83
N ILE A 19 9.32 -0.89 -9.04
CA ILE A 19 8.26 -1.91 -9.00
C ILE A 19 8.46 -2.95 -10.12
N ASN A 20 8.81 -2.53 -11.35
CA ASN A 20 9.09 -3.47 -12.44
C ASN A 20 10.27 -4.40 -12.11
N LYS A 21 11.34 -3.87 -11.50
CA LYS A 21 12.47 -4.68 -11.03
C LYS A 21 12.02 -5.71 -9.99
N LEU A 22 11.22 -5.28 -9.02
CA LEU A 22 10.65 -6.16 -7.99
C LEU A 22 9.75 -7.25 -8.62
N ALA A 23 8.87 -6.85 -9.55
CA ALA A 23 7.93 -7.73 -10.24
C ALA A 23 8.62 -8.82 -11.07
N ASN A 24 9.75 -8.50 -11.69
CA ASN A 24 10.56 -9.46 -12.44
C ASN A 24 11.33 -10.38 -11.49
N TYR A 25 11.91 -9.82 -10.41
CA TYR A 25 12.63 -10.60 -9.41
C TYR A 25 11.72 -11.60 -8.66
N SER A 26 10.47 -11.21 -8.38
CA SER A 26 9.49 -12.05 -7.71
C SER A 26 8.74 -13.01 -8.65
N GLU A 27 9.17 -13.11 -9.91
CA GLU A 27 8.57 -13.97 -10.93
C GLU A 27 7.06 -13.77 -11.12
N TYR A 28 6.55 -12.55 -10.95
CA TYR A 28 5.13 -12.23 -11.22
C TYR A 28 4.90 -11.72 -12.64
N THR A 29 5.96 -11.27 -13.30
CA THR A 29 5.90 -10.68 -14.65
C THR A 29 6.85 -11.35 -15.64
N SER A 30 7.91 -11.99 -15.15
CA SER A 30 8.80 -12.84 -15.94
C SER A 30 9.35 -13.99 -15.11
N ASN A 31 9.49 -15.19 -15.67
CA ASN A 31 10.23 -16.30 -15.05
C ASN A 31 11.31 -16.78 -16.04
N ASP A 32 12.56 -16.91 -15.58
CA ASP A 32 13.72 -17.29 -16.41
C ASP A 32 13.86 -16.45 -17.70
N GLY A 33 13.54 -15.15 -17.61
CA GLY A 33 13.60 -14.23 -18.76
C GLY A 33 12.45 -14.35 -19.74
N GLN A 34 11.48 -15.23 -19.51
CA GLN A 34 10.24 -15.33 -20.29
C GLN A 34 9.12 -14.54 -19.61
N VAL A 35 8.41 -13.72 -20.37
CA VAL A 35 7.26 -12.96 -19.87
C VAL A 35 6.16 -13.92 -19.45
N ILE A 36 5.70 -13.78 -18.20
CA ILE A 36 4.49 -14.45 -17.73
C ILE A 36 3.31 -13.66 -18.27
N GLY A 37 2.48 -14.33 -19.08
CA GLY A 37 1.24 -13.75 -19.58
C GLY A 37 0.23 -13.51 -18.46
N GLY A 38 -0.62 -12.50 -18.63
CA GLY A 38 -1.66 -12.14 -17.66
C GLY A 38 -1.50 -10.73 -17.10
N THR A 39 -2.30 -10.43 -16.08
CA THR A 39 -2.37 -9.11 -15.46
C THR A 39 -2.08 -9.23 -13.97
N VAL A 40 -1.15 -8.43 -13.46
CA VAL A 40 -0.79 -8.38 -12.03
C VAL A 40 -0.89 -6.95 -11.54
N ALA A 41 -1.57 -6.73 -10.42
CA ALA A 41 -1.62 -5.44 -9.74
C ALA A 41 -0.70 -5.44 -8.52
N PHE A 42 0.20 -4.46 -8.45
CA PHE A 42 1.00 -4.14 -7.28
C PHE A 42 0.35 -3.00 -6.53
N ILE A 43 0.11 -3.20 -5.23
CA ILE A 43 -0.51 -2.21 -4.35
C ILE A 43 0.49 -1.92 -3.22
N ASP A 44 1.13 -0.76 -3.30
CA ASP A 44 2.06 -0.27 -2.29
C ASP A 44 1.29 0.60 -1.27
N MET A 45 1.11 0.07 -0.07
CA MET A 45 0.33 0.70 1.00
C MET A 45 1.21 1.55 1.91
N GLY A 46 1.38 2.83 1.53
CA GLY A 46 2.12 3.80 2.31
C GLY A 46 1.33 4.42 3.47
N ALA A 47 2.00 5.30 4.22
CA ALA A 47 1.38 6.01 5.33
C ALA A 47 0.30 7.00 4.87
N THR A 48 0.61 7.89 3.92
CA THR A 48 -0.29 8.98 3.48
C THR A 48 -0.93 8.72 2.13
N SER A 49 -0.48 7.68 1.42
CA SER A 49 -0.95 7.35 0.08
C SER A 49 -0.74 5.88 -0.23
N ILE A 50 -1.63 5.32 -1.06
CA ILE A 50 -1.49 3.99 -1.65
C ILE A 50 -1.22 4.15 -3.13
N SER A 51 -0.18 3.49 -3.63
CA SER A 51 0.17 3.49 -5.05
C SER A 51 -0.21 2.17 -5.70
N VAL A 52 -0.94 2.24 -6.80
CA VAL A 52 -1.37 1.08 -7.59
C VAL A 52 -0.62 1.09 -8.91
N ALA A 53 0.03 -0.02 -9.25
CA ALA A 53 0.67 -0.24 -10.53
C ALA A 53 0.20 -1.58 -11.12
N ILE A 54 -0.40 -1.55 -12.31
CA ILE A 54 -0.89 -2.75 -12.99
C ILE A 54 0.03 -3.05 -14.17
N PHE A 55 0.51 -4.30 -14.20
CA PHE A 55 1.32 -4.84 -15.27
C PHE A 55 0.50 -5.84 -16.08
N LYS A 56 0.57 -5.73 -17.40
CA LYS A 56 -0.07 -6.65 -18.34
C LYS A 56 0.99 -7.23 -19.25
N ASN A 57 1.11 -8.55 -19.26
CA ASN A 57 2.14 -9.29 -20.01
C ASN A 57 3.55 -8.69 -19.77
N GLY A 58 3.89 -8.52 -18.49
CA GLY A 58 5.19 -8.00 -18.04
C GLY A 58 5.51 -6.55 -18.34
N LYS A 59 4.52 -5.75 -18.80
CA LYS A 59 4.70 -4.31 -19.06
C LYS A 59 3.75 -3.51 -18.20
N LEU A 60 4.22 -2.36 -17.72
CA LEU A 60 3.37 -1.41 -17.00
C LEU A 60 2.26 -0.92 -17.94
N ASP A 61 1.01 -1.13 -17.54
CA ASP A 61 -0.18 -0.78 -18.31
C ASP A 61 -0.93 0.40 -17.67
N PHE A 62 -0.92 0.48 -16.33
CA PHE A 62 -1.67 1.49 -15.60
C PHE A 62 -1.04 1.84 -14.25
N THR A 63 -1.13 3.12 -13.86
CA THR A 63 -0.76 3.58 -12.51
C THR A 63 -1.77 4.59 -11.96
N ARG A 64 -2.05 4.49 -10.65
CA ARG A 64 -2.84 5.48 -9.90
C ARG A 64 -2.33 5.62 -8.47
N MET A 65 -2.61 6.76 -7.88
CA MET A 65 -2.35 7.03 -6.48
C MET A 65 -3.68 7.36 -5.80
N ILE A 66 -3.89 6.73 -4.64
CA ILE A 66 -4.96 7.03 -3.70
C ILE A 66 -4.36 7.92 -2.61
N LYS A 67 -5.03 9.03 -2.26
CA LYS A 67 -4.61 9.93 -1.18
C LYS A 67 -5.18 9.46 0.17
N SER A 68 -4.94 8.19 0.47
CA SER A 68 -5.35 7.49 1.67
C SER A 68 -4.28 6.44 2.00
N GLY A 69 -4.08 6.11 3.27
CA GLY A 69 -3.06 5.17 3.69
C GLY A 69 -3.15 4.78 5.17
N GLY A 70 -2.03 4.31 5.71
CA GLY A 70 -1.94 3.87 7.10
C GLY A 70 -2.23 4.97 8.15
N ASP A 71 -2.09 6.26 7.80
CA ASP A 71 -2.35 7.39 8.69
C ASP A 71 -3.86 7.62 8.90
N ASN A 72 -4.70 7.30 7.92
CA ASN A 72 -6.16 7.29 8.07
C ASN A 72 -6.60 6.31 9.17
N ILE A 73 -5.93 5.16 9.26
CA ILE A 73 -6.18 4.16 10.31
C ILE A 73 -5.75 4.72 11.68
N ASP A 74 -4.57 5.33 11.77
CA ASP A 74 -4.06 5.90 13.02
C ASP A 74 -4.94 7.05 13.52
N TYR A 75 -5.43 7.88 12.60
CA TYR A 75 -6.37 8.97 12.88
C TYR A 75 -7.72 8.43 13.36
N ALA A 76 -8.28 7.43 12.68
CA ALA A 76 -9.54 6.80 13.09
C ALA A 76 -9.45 6.21 14.50
N LEU A 77 -8.35 5.49 14.79
CA LEU A 77 -8.06 4.97 16.14
C LEU A 77 -7.87 6.09 17.17
N SER A 78 -7.22 7.19 16.78
CA SER A 78 -7.00 8.32 17.69
C SER A 78 -8.33 8.92 18.13
N GLN A 79 -9.28 9.05 17.20
CA GLN A 79 -10.64 9.52 17.49
C GLN A 79 -11.44 8.51 18.32
N SER A 80 -11.39 7.22 17.99
CA SER A 80 -12.20 6.21 18.69
C SER A 80 -11.72 5.89 20.10
N LEU A 81 -10.40 5.93 20.33
CA LEU A 81 -9.78 5.60 21.62
C LEU A 81 -9.44 6.85 22.45
N ASN A 82 -9.61 8.06 21.89
CA ASN A 82 -9.21 9.33 22.50
C ASN A 82 -7.73 9.33 22.93
N MET A 83 -6.86 8.87 22.03
CA MET A 83 -5.42 8.70 22.24
C MET A 83 -4.62 9.52 21.23
N SER A 84 -3.35 9.81 21.53
CA SER A 84 -2.45 10.45 20.56
C SER A 84 -2.19 9.52 19.35
N ILE A 85 -1.99 10.11 18.16
CA ILE A 85 -1.69 9.38 16.91
C ILE A 85 -0.47 8.45 17.08
N LYS A 86 0.57 8.91 17.78
CA LYS A 86 1.77 8.10 18.03
C LYS A 86 1.47 6.84 18.86
N SER A 87 0.54 6.94 19.80
CA SER A 87 0.12 5.80 20.61
C SER A 87 -0.74 4.83 19.81
N THR A 88 -1.56 5.33 18.88
CA THR A 88 -2.44 4.48 18.07
C THR A 88 -1.72 3.73 16.96
N GLU A 89 -0.64 4.28 16.38
CA GLU A 89 0.23 3.54 15.45
C GLU A 89 0.80 2.27 16.10
N SER A 90 1.19 2.34 17.38
CA SER A 90 1.68 1.16 18.12
C SER A 90 0.59 0.11 18.31
N ILE A 91 -0.66 0.52 18.56
CA ILE A 91 -1.81 -0.38 18.70
C ILE A 91 -2.10 -1.05 17.35
N LYS A 92 -2.16 -0.27 16.26
CA LYS A 92 -2.36 -0.76 14.90
C LYS A 92 -1.38 -1.88 14.55
N ILE A 93 -0.09 -1.70 14.87
CA ILE A 93 0.96 -2.67 14.54
C ILE A 93 0.91 -3.91 15.44
N LYS A 94 0.67 -3.75 16.75
CA LYS A 94 0.78 -4.85 17.71
C LYS A 94 -0.50 -5.66 17.86
N ASP A 95 -1.63 -4.98 17.84
CA ASP A 95 -2.94 -5.53 18.24
C ASP A 95 -3.91 -5.61 17.03
N GLY A 96 -3.54 -5.01 15.90
CA GLY A 96 -4.32 -5.04 14.66
C GLY A 96 -4.47 -6.45 14.10
N ASN A 97 -5.70 -6.97 14.09
CA ASN A 97 -6.05 -8.27 13.55
C ASN A 97 -7.48 -8.27 12.99
N LEU A 98 -7.60 -8.35 11.66
CA LEU A 98 -8.88 -8.34 10.95
C LEU A 98 -9.48 -9.72 10.70
N LEU A 99 -8.79 -10.81 11.08
CA LEU A 99 -9.25 -12.18 10.82
C LEU A 99 -10.22 -12.71 11.89
N ASN A 100 -10.16 -12.17 13.10
CA ASN A 100 -10.98 -12.62 14.24
C ASN A 100 -11.35 -11.44 15.14
N ILE A 101 -12.24 -10.58 14.65
CA ILE A 101 -12.68 -9.38 15.36
C ILE A 101 -13.82 -9.76 16.30
N LYS A 102 -13.65 -9.49 17.60
CA LYS A 102 -14.73 -9.62 18.58
C LYS A 102 -15.64 -8.41 18.52
N GLU A 103 -16.92 -8.58 18.85
CA GLU A 103 -17.90 -7.49 18.84
C GLU A 103 -17.56 -6.36 19.83
N ASP A 104 -16.81 -6.64 20.89
CA ASP A 104 -16.36 -5.68 21.89
C ASP A 104 -14.96 -5.09 21.61
N ASP A 105 -14.29 -5.50 20.53
CA ASP A 105 -12.97 -5.01 20.14
C ASP A 105 -13.08 -3.72 19.31
N ILE A 106 -13.25 -2.61 20.04
CA ILE A 106 -13.39 -1.26 19.46
C ILE A 106 -12.21 -0.92 18.53
N SER A 107 -10.98 -1.31 18.89
CA SER A 107 -9.79 -1.05 18.08
C SER A 107 -9.86 -1.74 16.72
N ASN A 108 -10.07 -3.06 16.68
CA ASN A 108 -10.10 -3.79 15.43
C ASN A 108 -11.33 -3.47 14.58
N LEU A 109 -12.48 -3.17 15.21
CA LEU A 109 -13.64 -2.64 14.49
C LEU A 109 -13.34 -1.28 13.83
N THR A 110 -12.59 -0.41 14.52
CA THR A 110 -12.17 0.89 13.96
C THR A 110 -11.20 0.69 12.79
N ILE A 111 -10.20 -0.19 12.95
CA ILE A 111 -9.23 -0.51 11.89
C ILE A 111 -9.96 -1.07 10.68
N LYS A 112 -10.88 -2.02 10.90
CA LYS A 112 -11.68 -2.63 9.82
C LYS A 112 -12.39 -1.56 9.01
N LYS A 113 -13.10 -0.64 9.66
CA LYS A 113 -13.84 0.43 8.97
C LYS A 113 -12.91 1.30 8.11
N ALA A 114 -11.76 1.72 8.66
CA ALA A 114 -10.80 2.51 7.90
C ALA A 114 -10.20 1.74 6.70
N VAL A 115 -9.99 0.43 6.85
CA VAL A 115 -9.54 -0.44 5.76
C VAL A 115 -10.65 -0.64 4.72
N ASP A 116 -11.91 -0.80 5.13
CA ASP A 116 -13.05 -0.90 4.22
C ASP A 116 -13.13 0.36 3.33
N ASP A 117 -12.98 1.56 3.90
CA ASP A 117 -12.98 2.82 3.15
C ASP A 117 -11.83 2.86 2.10
N ILE A 118 -10.63 2.38 2.46
CA ILE A 118 -9.49 2.25 1.54
C ILE A 118 -9.81 1.26 0.41
N LEU A 119 -10.44 0.13 0.75
CA LEU A 119 -10.78 -0.91 -0.21
C LEU A 119 -11.83 -0.43 -1.21
N GLU A 120 -12.79 0.41 -0.81
CA GLU A 120 -13.74 1.03 -1.73
C GLU A 120 -13.04 1.91 -2.78
N GLU A 121 -12.03 2.69 -2.38
CA GLU A 121 -11.25 3.51 -3.32
C GLU A 121 -10.43 2.65 -4.28
N LEU A 122 -9.83 1.57 -3.76
CA LEU A 122 -9.11 0.60 -4.58
C LEU A 122 -10.05 -0.11 -5.57
N GLU A 123 -11.24 -0.51 -5.14
CA GLU A 123 -12.23 -1.15 -6.00
C GLU A 123 -12.62 -0.25 -7.17
N ARG A 124 -12.88 1.04 -6.91
CA ARG A 124 -13.17 2.03 -7.97
C ARG A 124 -12.05 2.14 -9.00
N ILE A 125 -10.79 2.07 -8.57
CA ILE A 125 -9.64 2.08 -9.47
C ILE A 125 -9.60 0.82 -10.34
N LEU A 126 -9.83 -0.36 -9.75
CA LEU A 126 -9.84 -1.62 -10.48
C LEU A 126 -11.02 -1.72 -11.45
N GLN A 127 -12.19 -1.22 -11.07
CA GLN A 127 -13.37 -1.09 -11.94
C GLN A 127 -13.12 -0.13 -13.10
N PHE A 128 -12.40 0.97 -12.89
CA PHE A 128 -12.03 1.89 -13.97
C PHE A 128 -11.06 1.27 -14.99
N TYR A 129 -10.18 0.38 -14.54
CA TYR A 129 -9.19 -0.26 -15.40
C TYR A 129 -9.77 -1.43 -16.22
N SER A 130 -10.77 -2.13 -15.67
CA SER A 130 -11.42 -3.30 -16.28
C SER A 130 -12.36 -2.92 -17.42
#